data_AF-A0A0C2HJC0-F1
#
_entry.id   AF-A0A0C2HJC0-F1
#
_cell.length_a   1.000
_cell.length_b   1.000
_cell.length_c   1.000
_cell.angle_alpha   90.00
_cell.angle_beta   90.00
_cell.angle_gamma   90.00
#
_symmetry.space_group_name_H-M   'P 1'
#
loop_
_entity.id
_entity.type
_entity.pdbx_description
1 polymer ?
#
loop_
_entity_poly.entity_id
_entity_poly.type
_entity_poly.pdbx_seq_one_letter_code
_entity_poly.pdbx_strand_id
1 'polypeptide(L)'
;MALTQAFVIGNILTAFRDVVTMPLIAFILLAIFFLGLIYQLFSERVSIIGMLSILSIIVYYAGHLLIGEYNGIVLALFIIGTLFIVVGLFMTGSFLALIGSIIIIVSMVLVSGSALLFSFYILVIIFLAIIEWVIFVKKKKSKLPFLNRLILRDATDAESGYTSFDDRSYLLGETAKTVTPLRPSGTIRYGDERIDAVAEGGYITGDVEVKVIHVEGTRVVVRPLEE
;
A
#
# COMPACT_ATOMS: atom_id res chain seq x y z
N MET A 1 34.95 24.29 -37.17
CA MET A 1 33.79 23.40 -36.96
C MET A 1 33.62 23.04 -35.47
N ALA A 2 34.67 22.59 -34.76
CA ALA A 2 34.57 22.26 -33.32
C ALA A 2 34.23 23.46 -32.40
N LEU A 3 34.82 24.64 -32.66
CA LEU A 3 34.55 25.86 -31.87
C LEU A 3 33.11 26.38 -32.05
N THR A 4 32.56 26.27 -33.26
CA THR A 4 31.16 26.64 -33.55
C THR A 4 30.18 25.68 -32.89
N GLN A 5 30.48 24.38 -32.89
CA GLN A 5 29.65 23.37 -32.19
C GLN A 5 29.69 23.58 -30.66
N ALA A 6 30.86 23.83 -30.09
CA ALA A 6 31.00 24.12 -28.65
C ALA A 6 30.24 25.39 -28.23
N PHE A 7 30.25 26.44 -29.06
CA PHE A 7 29.50 27.67 -28.82
C PHE A 7 27.98 27.45 -28.88
N VAL A 8 27.50 26.69 -29.87
CA VAL A 8 26.06 26.36 -30.01
C VAL A 8 25.58 25.51 -28.83
N ILE A 9 26.35 24.49 -28.44
CA ILE A 9 26.01 23.64 -27.28
C ILE A 9 25.98 24.45 -25.99
N GLY A 10 26.94 25.36 -25.79
CA GLY A 10 26.96 26.27 -24.65
C GLY A 10 25.69 27.13 -24.57
N ASN A 11 25.28 27.73 -25.69
CA ASN A 11 24.06 28.55 -25.75
C ASN A 11 22.78 27.74 -25.51
N ILE A 12 22.70 26.51 -26.02
CA ILE A 12 21.54 25.64 -25.78
C ILE A 12 21.46 25.26 -24.30
N LEU A 13 22.61 24.98 -23.68
CA LEU A 13 22.68 24.58 -22.27
C LEU A 13 22.31 25.72 -21.33
N THR A 14 22.75 26.95 -21.62
CA THR A 14 22.35 28.14 -20.86
C THR A 14 20.88 28.47 -21.05
N ALA A 15 20.37 28.43 -22.28
CA ALA A 15 18.94 28.64 -22.54
C ALA A 15 18.07 27.59 -21.81
N PHE A 16 18.47 26.32 -21.86
CA PHE A 16 17.79 25.24 -21.14
C PHE A 16 17.79 25.48 -19.62
N ARG A 17 18.96 25.79 -19.05
CA ARG A 17 19.12 26.15 -17.64
C ARG A 17 18.18 27.27 -17.26
N ASP A 18 18.20 28.37 -18.01
CA ASP A 18 17.43 29.58 -17.67
C ASP A 18 15.93 29.30 -17.71
N VAL A 19 15.45 28.55 -18.70
CA VAL A 19 14.06 28.12 -18.80
C VAL A 19 13.66 27.23 -17.63
N VAL A 20 14.44 26.20 -17.30
CA VAL A 20 14.09 25.24 -16.23
C VAL A 20 14.14 25.90 -14.85
N THR A 21 15.04 26.85 -14.65
CA THR A 21 15.23 27.55 -13.37
C THR A 21 14.33 28.75 -13.20
N MET A 22 13.51 29.11 -14.21
CA MET A 22 12.44 30.09 -14.02
C MET A 22 11.51 29.61 -12.89
N PRO A 23 11.19 30.45 -11.89
CA PRO A 23 10.42 30.03 -10.71
C PRO A 23 9.08 29.37 -11.06
N LEU A 24 8.39 29.88 -12.09
CA LEU A 24 7.11 29.32 -12.55
C LEU A 24 7.27 27.92 -13.16
N ILE A 25 8.30 27.72 -13.99
CA ILE A 25 8.56 26.43 -14.64
C ILE A 25 9.01 25.41 -13.60
N ALA A 26 9.90 25.81 -12.70
CA ALA A 26 10.32 25.00 -11.58
C ALA A 26 9.15 24.57 -10.68
N PHE A 27 8.21 25.48 -10.37
CA PHE A 27 6.97 25.17 -9.66
C PHE A 27 6.13 24.13 -10.40
N ILE A 28 5.91 24.30 -11.71
CA ILE A 28 5.13 23.37 -12.53
C ILE A 28 5.79 21.99 -12.57
N LEU A 29 7.12 21.92 -12.75
CA LEU A 29 7.86 20.66 -12.75
C LEU A 29 7.74 19.91 -11.43
N LEU A 30 7.89 20.62 -10.29
CA LEU A 30 7.72 20.04 -8.96
C LEU A 30 6.27 19.60 -8.73
N ALA A 31 5.28 20.37 -9.17
CA ALA A 31 3.88 20.01 -9.05
C ALA A 31 3.56 18.74 -9.84
N ILE A 32 3.96 18.66 -11.10
CA ILE A 32 3.78 17.46 -11.95
C ILE A 32 4.47 16.24 -11.31
N PHE A 33 5.65 16.43 -10.72
CA PHE A 33 6.33 15.36 -10.01
C PHE A 33 5.51 14.82 -8.82
N PHE A 34 5.14 15.67 -7.86
CA PHE A 34 4.44 15.22 -6.65
C PHE A 34 3.03 14.69 -6.94
N LEU A 35 2.23 15.44 -7.71
CA LEU A 35 0.85 15.04 -8.06
C LEU A 35 0.87 13.77 -8.92
N GLY A 36 1.76 13.71 -9.93
CA GLY A 36 1.89 12.55 -10.79
C GLY A 36 2.40 11.30 -10.06
N LEU A 37 3.27 11.44 -9.06
CA LEU A 37 3.65 10.34 -8.18
C LEU A 37 2.47 9.82 -7.36
N ILE A 38 1.66 10.71 -6.77
CA ILE A 38 0.47 10.31 -6.01
C ILE A 38 -0.51 9.57 -6.92
N TYR A 39 -0.81 10.14 -8.09
CA TYR A 39 -1.63 9.48 -9.10
C TYR A 39 -1.11 8.06 -9.44
N GLN A 40 0.21 7.93 -9.65
CA GLN A 40 0.83 6.66 -9.99
C GLN A 40 0.73 5.63 -8.87
N LEU A 41 0.79 6.03 -7.59
CA LEU A 41 0.62 5.14 -6.44
C LEU A 41 -0.79 4.53 -6.37
N PHE A 42 -1.82 5.26 -6.80
CA PHE A 42 -3.19 4.76 -6.86
C PHE A 42 -3.52 4.03 -8.17
N SER A 43 -2.65 4.10 -9.19
CA SER A 43 -2.85 3.42 -10.48
C SER A 43 -2.37 1.96 -10.43
N GLU A 44 -3.12 1.06 -11.07
CA GLU A 44 -2.76 -0.38 -11.16
C GLU A 44 -1.64 -0.66 -12.15
N ARG A 45 -1.46 0.24 -13.14
CA ARG A 45 -0.44 0.13 -14.18
C ARG A 45 0.40 1.41 -14.20
N VAL A 46 1.60 1.32 -14.76
CA VAL A 46 2.43 2.49 -15.08
C VAL A 46 1.66 3.35 -16.08
N SER A 47 1.23 4.52 -15.62
CA SER A 47 0.51 5.49 -16.43
C SER A 47 1.52 6.43 -17.09
N ILE A 48 1.09 7.04 -18.21
CA ILE A 48 1.81 8.15 -18.84
C ILE A 48 2.09 9.26 -17.82
N ILE A 49 1.15 9.49 -16.90
CA ILE A 49 1.28 10.49 -15.82
C ILE A 49 2.45 10.14 -14.88
N GLY A 50 2.65 8.86 -14.55
CA GLY A 50 3.78 8.42 -13.73
C GLY A 50 5.13 8.50 -14.45
N MET A 51 5.16 8.29 -15.77
CA MET A 51 6.38 8.53 -16.55
C MET A 51 6.72 10.02 -16.62
N LEU A 52 5.70 10.86 -16.80
CA LEU A 52 5.86 12.31 -16.81
C LEU A 52 6.37 12.85 -15.48
N SER A 53 5.92 12.32 -14.33
CA SER A 53 6.43 12.77 -13.03
C SER A 53 7.93 12.49 -12.88
N ILE A 54 8.38 11.28 -13.24
CA ILE A 54 9.80 10.92 -13.22
C ILE A 54 10.60 11.80 -14.18
N LEU A 55 10.07 12.06 -15.38
CA LEU A 55 10.73 12.96 -16.33
C LEU A 55 10.84 14.38 -15.79
N SER A 56 9.80 14.90 -15.14
CA SER A 56 9.79 16.25 -14.58
C SER A 56 10.85 16.44 -13.50
N ILE A 57 11.06 15.47 -12.61
CA ILE A 57 12.10 15.59 -11.58
C ILE A 57 13.51 15.51 -12.16
N ILE A 58 13.71 14.69 -13.20
CA ILE A 58 14.98 14.63 -13.93
C ILE A 58 15.28 15.99 -14.58
N VAL A 59 14.30 16.57 -15.27
CA VAL A 59 14.45 17.90 -15.90
C VAL A 59 14.72 18.97 -14.85
N TYR A 60 13.99 18.97 -13.74
CA TYR A 60 14.18 19.91 -12.63
C TYR A 60 15.61 19.89 -12.09
N TYR A 61 16.13 18.70 -11.73
CA TYR A 61 17.50 18.58 -11.25
C TYR A 61 18.52 18.90 -12.34
N ALA A 62 18.30 18.46 -13.58
CA ALA A 62 19.22 18.75 -14.68
C ALA A 62 19.44 20.25 -14.89
N GLY A 63 18.39 21.08 -14.81
CA GLY A 63 18.54 22.54 -14.93
C GLY A 63 19.22 23.18 -13.71
N HIS A 64 18.84 22.77 -12.50
CA HIS A 64 19.36 23.38 -11.27
C HIS A 64 20.79 22.95 -10.91
N LEU A 65 21.19 21.73 -11.29
CA LEU A 65 22.58 21.25 -11.15
C LEU A 65 23.56 21.98 -12.08
N LEU A 66 23.08 22.74 -13.08
CA LEU A 66 23.94 23.61 -13.90
C LEU A 66 24.24 24.95 -13.21
N ILE A 67 23.58 25.25 -12.09
CA ILE A 67 23.69 26.50 -11.34
C ILE A 67 24.40 26.29 -10.01
N GLY A 68 24.04 25.23 -9.28
CA GLY A 68 24.43 25.04 -7.89
C GLY A 68 25.92 24.83 -7.68
N GLU A 69 26.44 25.29 -6.54
CA GLU A 69 27.82 24.99 -6.12
C GLU A 69 27.93 23.62 -5.42
N TYR A 70 26.81 23.10 -4.88
CA TYR A 70 26.74 21.86 -4.10
C TYR A 70 26.10 20.68 -4.85
N ASN A 71 26.26 20.62 -6.18
CA ASN A 71 25.55 19.70 -7.07
C ASN A 71 25.65 18.22 -6.67
N GLY A 72 26.85 17.77 -6.30
CA GLY A 72 27.08 16.37 -5.93
C GLY A 72 26.39 15.97 -4.62
N ILE A 73 26.42 16.85 -3.62
CA ILE A 73 25.82 16.59 -2.30
C ILE A 73 24.30 16.55 -2.41
N VAL A 74 23.72 17.52 -3.12
CA VAL A 74 22.27 17.63 -3.25
C VAL A 74 21.72 16.46 -4.07
N LEU A 75 22.38 16.07 -5.16
CA LEU A 75 21.99 14.86 -5.90
C LEU A 75 22.10 13.58 -5.04
N ALA A 76 23.16 13.46 -4.23
CA ALA A 76 23.31 12.33 -3.32
C ALA A 76 22.19 12.28 -2.27
N LEU A 77 21.79 13.41 -1.70
CA LEU A 77 20.66 13.49 -0.76
C LEU A 77 19.37 13.01 -1.42
N PHE A 78 19.08 13.42 -2.66
CA PHE A 78 17.90 12.95 -3.39
C PHE A 78 17.90 11.42 -3.59
N ILE A 79 19.05 10.85 -3.98
CA ILE A 79 19.18 9.40 -4.19
C ILE A 79 19.02 8.64 -2.88
N ILE A 80 19.70 9.08 -1.80
CA ILE A 80 19.62 8.46 -0.47
C ILE A 80 18.18 8.56 0.07
N GLY A 81 17.56 9.73 -0.05
CA GLY A 81 16.17 9.93 0.37
C GLY A 81 15.19 9.02 -0.39
N THR A 82 15.39 8.88 -1.71
CA THR A 82 14.60 7.95 -2.54
C THR A 82 14.81 6.50 -2.10
N LEU A 83 16.06 6.09 -1.84
CA LEU A 83 16.37 4.75 -1.35
C LEU A 83 15.69 4.48 0.00
N PHE A 84 15.69 5.45 0.91
CA PHE A 84 15.01 5.34 2.21
C PHE A 84 13.50 5.20 2.07
N ILE A 85 12.88 5.87 1.09
CA ILE A 85 11.47 5.64 0.77
C ILE A 85 11.27 4.21 0.28
N VAL A 86 12.05 3.76 -0.71
CA VAL A 86 11.90 2.40 -1.27
C VAL A 86 12.08 1.33 -0.19
N VAL A 87 13.15 1.41 0.61
CA VAL A 87 13.39 0.48 1.72
C VAL A 87 12.29 0.59 2.77
N GLY A 88 11.86 1.80 3.10
CA GLY A 88 10.79 2.06 4.06
C GLY A 88 9.43 1.51 3.66
N LEU A 89 9.18 1.24 2.38
CA LEU A 89 7.97 0.56 1.91
C LEU A 89 7.95 -0.95 2.23
N PHE A 90 9.12 -1.58 2.41
CA PHE A 90 9.23 -3.01 2.73
C PHE A 90 9.25 -3.29 4.24
N MET A 91 9.49 -2.28 5.08
CA MET A 91 9.57 -2.44 6.52
C MET A 91 8.22 -2.21 7.19
N THR A 92 7.86 -3.04 8.17
CA THR A 92 6.64 -2.89 9.00
C THR A 92 6.80 -1.70 9.94
N GLY A 93 6.47 -0.50 9.44
CA GLY A 93 6.61 0.77 10.17
C GLY A 93 7.27 1.83 9.30
N SER A 94 6.48 2.61 8.57
CA SER A 94 6.92 3.55 7.52
C SER A 94 7.72 4.79 8.01
N PHE A 95 8.34 4.74 9.18
CA PHE A 95 9.15 5.83 9.73
C PHE A 95 10.34 6.18 8.82
N LEU A 96 10.99 5.16 8.25
CA LEU A 96 12.12 5.37 7.35
C LEU A 96 11.70 6.11 6.06
N ALA A 97 10.49 5.83 5.54
CA ALA A 97 9.95 6.52 4.38
C ALA A 97 9.61 8.00 4.67
N LEU A 98 9.17 8.31 5.90
CA LEU A 98 8.96 9.71 6.33
C LEU A 98 10.28 10.48 6.36
N ILE A 99 11.33 9.90 6.94
CA ILE A 99 12.66 10.49 6.96
C ILE A 99 13.18 10.70 5.52
N GLY A 100 13.05 9.68 4.66
CA GLY A 100 13.43 9.78 3.25
C GLY A 100 12.70 10.90 2.51
N SER A 101 11.40 11.08 2.78
CA SER A 101 10.59 12.16 2.18
C SER A 101 11.08 13.55 2.61
N ILE A 102 11.43 13.72 3.89
CA ILE A 102 12.00 14.99 4.39
C ILE A 102 13.34 15.27 3.71
N ILE A 103 14.21 14.27 3.58
CA ILE A 103 15.51 14.40 2.90
C ILE A 103 15.33 14.84 1.44
N ILE A 104 14.37 14.26 0.72
CA ILE A 104 14.05 14.65 -0.66
C ILE A 104 13.58 16.11 -0.73
N ILE A 105 12.70 16.53 0.17
CA ILE A 105 12.20 17.91 0.22
C ILE A 105 13.36 18.88 0.47
N VAL A 106 14.22 18.59 1.46
CA VAL A 106 15.41 19.40 1.75
C VAL A 106 16.31 19.48 0.52
N SER A 107 16.55 18.35 -0.15
CA SER A 107 17.33 18.31 -1.39
C SER A 107 16.77 19.23 -2.48
N MET A 108 15.45 19.21 -2.71
CA MET A 108 14.80 20.05 -3.71
C MET A 108 14.89 21.54 -3.39
N VAL A 109 14.83 21.91 -2.11
CA VAL A 109 14.96 23.31 -1.66
C VAL A 109 16.41 23.78 -1.75
N LEU A 110 17.37 22.91 -1.46
CA LEU A 110 18.80 23.24 -1.55
C LEU A 110 19.26 23.41 -2.99
N VAL A 111 18.78 22.57 -3.92
CA VAL A 111 19.20 22.66 -5.34
C VAL A 111 18.74 23.95 -6.00
N SER A 112 17.67 24.58 -5.50
CA SER A 112 17.03 25.72 -6.15
C SER A 112 17.74 27.07 -5.92
N GLY A 113 18.67 27.14 -4.97
CA GLY A 113 19.38 28.37 -4.60
C GLY A 113 18.53 29.43 -3.87
N SER A 114 17.21 29.25 -3.77
CA SER A 114 16.29 30.19 -3.10
C SER A 114 15.35 29.47 -2.14
N ALA A 115 15.84 29.23 -0.91
CA ALA A 115 15.16 28.38 0.06
C ALA A 115 13.73 28.85 0.40
N LEU A 116 13.50 30.16 0.56
CA LEU A 116 12.20 30.69 0.96
C LEU A 116 11.11 30.48 -0.11
N LEU A 117 11.39 30.85 -1.36
CA LEU A 117 10.44 30.73 -2.47
C LEU A 117 10.07 29.26 -2.72
N PHE A 118 11.08 28.39 -2.76
CA PHE A 118 10.86 26.97 -3.04
C PHE A 118 10.22 26.23 -1.87
N SER A 119 10.47 26.64 -0.62
CA SER A 119 9.73 26.11 0.53
C SER A 119 8.24 26.47 0.44
N PHE A 120 7.92 27.70 0.02
CA PHE A 120 6.53 28.11 -0.20
C PHE A 120 5.86 27.32 -1.33
N TYR A 121 6.57 27.09 -2.44
CA TYR A 121 6.10 26.25 -3.55
C TYR A 121 5.80 24.82 -3.09
N ILE A 122 6.73 24.19 -2.37
CA ILE A 122 6.53 22.83 -1.84
C ILE A 122 5.35 22.80 -0.87
N LEU A 123 5.16 23.82 -0.03
CA LEU A 123 4.02 23.89 0.87
C LEU A 123 2.69 23.89 0.11
N VAL A 124 2.57 24.71 -0.94
CA VAL A 124 1.39 24.75 -1.81
C VAL A 124 1.18 23.41 -2.51
N ILE A 125 2.24 22.79 -3.01
CA ILE A 125 2.18 21.49 -3.69
C ILE A 125 1.75 20.38 -2.71
N ILE A 126 2.27 20.36 -1.48
CA ILE A 126 1.85 19.42 -0.44
C ILE A 126 0.35 19.60 -0.13
N PHE A 127 -0.13 20.83 -0.06
CA PHE A 127 -1.56 21.10 0.14
C PHE A 127 -2.42 20.53 -1.01
N LEU A 128 -2.00 20.75 -2.27
CA LEU A 128 -2.66 20.17 -3.44
C LEU A 128 -2.60 18.64 -3.46
N ALA A 129 -1.46 18.07 -3.10
CA ALA A 129 -1.22 16.64 -2.98
C ALA A 129 -2.15 15.98 -1.94
N ILE A 130 -2.36 16.63 -0.79
CA ILE A 130 -3.30 16.15 0.23
C ILE A 130 -4.73 16.15 -0.32
N ILE A 131 -5.14 17.21 -1.03
CA ILE A 131 -6.47 17.29 -1.65
C ILE A 131 -6.65 16.16 -2.67
N GLU A 132 -5.67 15.97 -3.57
CA GLU A 132 -5.67 14.90 -4.56
C GLU A 132 -5.77 13.52 -3.89
N TRP A 133 -4.94 13.26 -2.88
CA TRP A 133 -4.96 12.02 -2.09
C TRP A 133 -6.35 11.75 -1.50
N VAL A 134 -6.97 12.76 -0.85
CA VAL A 134 -8.30 12.62 -0.25
C VAL A 134 -9.37 12.31 -1.30
N ILE A 135 -9.31 12.95 -2.47
CA ILE A 135 -10.23 12.68 -3.59
C ILE A 135 -10.09 11.22 -4.06
N PHE A 136 -8.85 10.73 -4.24
CA PHE A 136 -8.61 9.36 -4.67
C PHE A 136 -9.06 8.32 -3.65
N VAL A 137 -8.74 8.51 -2.37
CA VAL A 137 -9.17 7.60 -1.30
C VAL A 137 -10.69 7.55 -1.18
N LYS A 138 -11.39 8.68 -1.35
CA LYS A 138 -12.86 8.72 -1.27
C LYS A 138 -13.56 8.13 -2.49
N LYS A 139 -13.08 8.42 -3.70
CA LYS A 139 -13.71 7.96 -4.95
C LYS A 139 -13.39 6.51 -5.27
N LYS A 140 -12.15 6.11 -5.03
CA LYS A 140 -11.68 4.75 -5.26
C LYS A 140 -11.82 4.00 -3.95
N LYS A 141 -13.01 3.43 -3.68
CA LYS A 141 -13.25 2.45 -2.58
C LYS A 141 -12.39 1.17 -2.71
N SER A 142 -11.24 1.23 -3.39
CA SER A 142 -10.42 0.09 -3.75
C SER A 142 -9.03 0.28 -3.18
N LYS A 143 -8.65 -0.74 -2.40
CA LYS A 143 -7.39 -0.94 -1.69
C LYS A 143 -6.21 -0.67 -2.63
N LEU A 144 -5.17 0.00 -2.14
CA LEU A 144 -3.95 0.30 -2.90
C LEU A 144 -3.48 -0.94 -3.67
N PRO A 145 -3.51 -0.95 -5.01
CA PRO A 145 -3.24 -2.16 -5.80
C PRO A 145 -1.80 -2.65 -5.66
N PHE A 146 -0.86 -1.74 -5.35
CA PHE A 146 0.53 -2.08 -5.10
C PHE A 146 0.74 -2.85 -3.79
N LEU A 147 -0.06 -2.58 -2.75
CA LEU A 147 0.02 -3.27 -1.46
C LEU A 147 -0.71 -4.62 -1.49
N ASN A 148 -1.70 -4.79 -2.36
CA ASN A 148 -2.45 -6.04 -2.52
C ASN A 148 -1.66 -7.18 -3.18
N ARG A 149 -0.51 -6.89 -3.81
CA ARG A 149 0.33 -7.88 -4.49
C ARG A 149 1.54 -8.35 -3.68
N LEU A 150 1.88 -7.61 -2.61
CA LEU A 150 2.97 -7.92 -1.68
C LEU A 150 2.47 -8.56 -0.38
N ILE A 151 1.19 -8.41 -0.08
CA ILE A 151 0.51 -9.18 0.97
C ILE A 151 -0.21 -10.32 0.26
N LEU A 152 0.15 -11.55 0.60
CA LEU A 152 -0.64 -12.72 0.22
C LEU A 152 -2.01 -12.57 0.91
N ARG A 153 -3.02 -12.14 0.14
CA ARG A 153 -4.38 -11.84 0.63
C ARG A 153 -5.31 -13.06 0.55
N ASP A 154 -4.82 -14.25 0.91
CA ASP A 154 -5.70 -15.40 1.16
C ASP A 154 -6.39 -15.32 2.53
N ALA A 155 -6.15 -14.25 3.29
CA ALA A 155 -6.92 -13.96 4.50
C ALA A 155 -7.57 -12.58 4.38
N THR A 156 -8.89 -12.55 4.46
CA THR A 156 -9.75 -11.36 4.60
C THR A 156 -10.15 -10.67 3.29
N ASP A 157 -10.83 -11.40 2.43
CA ASP A 157 -12.01 -10.87 1.76
C ASP A 157 -13.21 -11.10 2.69
N ALA A 158 -13.74 -10.03 3.27
CA ALA A 158 -14.95 -10.07 4.10
C ALA A 158 -16.18 -9.53 3.35
N GLU A 159 -16.09 -9.33 2.03
CA GLU A 159 -17.20 -8.81 1.21
C GLU A 159 -17.49 -9.61 -0.06
N SER A 160 -16.64 -10.54 -0.48
CA SER A 160 -17.07 -11.67 -1.33
C SER A 160 -17.22 -12.89 -0.44
N GLY A 161 -18.43 -13.45 -0.34
CA GLY A 161 -18.79 -14.64 0.46
C GLY A 161 -18.03 -15.91 0.10
N TYR A 162 -16.72 -15.90 0.32
CA TYR A 162 -15.86 -17.07 0.42
C TYR A 162 -15.80 -17.43 1.91
N THR A 163 -16.93 -17.93 2.41
CA THR A 163 -16.91 -18.75 3.61
C THR A 163 -16.11 -20.00 3.24
N SER A 164 -14.86 -20.07 3.68
CA SER A 164 -14.15 -21.34 3.92
C SER A 164 -14.81 -22.09 5.10
N PHE A 165 -16.12 -22.13 5.05
CA PHE A 165 -17.04 -22.55 6.08
C PHE A 165 -17.99 -23.47 5.33
N ASP A 166 -17.79 -24.78 5.45
CA ASP A 166 -18.88 -25.72 5.22
C ASP A 166 -20.03 -25.20 6.07
N ASP A 167 -21.06 -24.66 5.42
CA ASP A 167 -22.24 -24.17 6.12
C ASP A 167 -22.98 -25.37 6.70
N ARG A 168 -22.55 -25.76 7.91
CA ARG A 168 -23.06 -26.90 8.67
C ARG A 168 -24.39 -26.60 9.35
N SER A 169 -25.05 -25.50 8.97
CA SER A 169 -26.37 -25.14 9.48
C SER A 169 -27.41 -26.24 9.25
N TYR A 170 -27.22 -27.10 8.25
CA TYR A 170 -28.07 -28.28 8.01
C TYR A 170 -28.05 -29.31 9.15
N LEU A 171 -27.01 -29.32 9.99
CA LEU A 171 -26.91 -30.22 11.13
C LEU A 171 -27.76 -29.75 12.32
N LEU A 172 -28.25 -28.51 12.31
CA LEU A 172 -28.94 -27.94 13.46
C LEU A 172 -30.29 -28.61 13.69
N GLY A 173 -30.47 -29.26 14.84
CA GLY A 173 -31.67 -30.02 15.18
C GLY A 173 -31.63 -31.51 14.79
N GLU A 174 -30.61 -31.93 14.04
CA GLU A 174 -30.42 -33.33 13.63
C GLU A 174 -29.83 -34.20 14.76
N THR A 175 -30.01 -35.51 14.63
CA THR A 175 -29.47 -36.53 15.55
C THR A 175 -28.22 -37.19 14.97
N ALA A 176 -27.20 -37.36 15.80
CA ALA A 176 -25.91 -37.93 15.44
C ALA A 176 -25.45 -38.90 16.54
N LYS A 177 -24.44 -39.74 16.25
CA LYS A 177 -23.88 -40.69 17.22
C LYS A 177 -22.43 -40.34 17.58
N THR A 178 -22.07 -40.32 18.86
CA THR A 178 -20.67 -40.08 19.26
C THR A 178 -19.78 -41.24 18.83
N VAL A 179 -18.65 -40.95 18.18
CA VAL A 179 -17.64 -41.95 17.80
C VAL A 179 -16.57 -42.04 18.88
N THR A 180 -16.15 -40.89 19.41
CA THR A 180 -15.23 -40.80 20.54
C THR A 180 -15.98 -40.22 21.74
N PRO A 181 -15.57 -40.54 22.98
CA PRO A 181 -16.06 -39.81 24.14
C PRO A 181 -15.75 -38.31 23.98
N LEU A 182 -16.73 -37.45 24.26
CA LEU A 182 -16.60 -35.99 24.16
C LEU A 182 -16.18 -35.44 25.52
N ARG A 183 -14.97 -34.87 25.65
CA ARG A 183 -14.41 -34.30 26.90
C ARG A 183 -13.58 -33.01 26.69
N PRO A 184 -14.19 -31.83 26.60
CA PRO A 184 -15.55 -31.58 26.14
C PRO A 184 -15.67 -31.73 24.61
N SER A 185 -14.55 -31.84 23.88
CA SER A 185 -14.53 -32.07 22.44
C SER A 185 -14.32 -33.54 22.09
N GLY A 186 -14.71 -33.90 20.87
CA GLY A 186 -14.43 -35.16 20.22
C GLY A 186 -15.23 -35.26 18.92
N THR A 187 -15.49 -36.45 18.42
CA THR A 187 -16.07 -36.64 17.08
C THR A 187 -17.43 -37.32 17.16
N ILE A 188 -18.41 -36.77 16.44
CA ILE A 188 -19.73 -37.37 16.18
C ILE A 188 -19.80 -37.86 14.74
N ARG A 189 -20.73 -38.78 14.47
CA ARG A 189 -21.08 -39.28 13.15
C ARG A 189 -22.51 -38.92 12.82
N TYR A 190 -22.69 -38.23 11.70
CA TYR A 190 -23.98 -37.95 11.09
C TYR A 190 -24.00 -38.60 9.71
N GLY A 191 -24.82 -39.64 9.52
CA GLY A 191 -24.74 -40.48 8.31
C GLY A 191 -23.38 -41.16 8.16
N ASP A 192 -22.67 -40.86 7.07
CA ASP A 192 -21.31 -41.37 6.79
C ASP A 192 -20.22 -40.32 7.08
N GLU A 193 -20.59 -39.13 7.53
CA GLU A 193 -19.67 -38.03 7.81
C GLU A 193 -19.22 -38.03 9.28
N ARG A 194 -17.93 -37.75 9.50
CA ARG A 194 -17.34 -37.55 10.83
C ARG A 194 -17.13 -36.06 11.08
N ILE A 195 -17.67 -35.56 12.18
CA ILE A 195 -17.77 -34.14 12.47
C ILE A 195 -17.26 -33.89 13.89
N ASP A 196 -16.42 -32.87 14.07
CA ASP A 196 -15.96 -32.47 15.39
C ASP A 196 -17.06 -31.72 16.14
N ALA A 197 -17.33 -32.15 17.36
CA ALA A 197 -18.37 -31.62 18.20
C ALA A 197 -17.92 -31.39 19.64
N VAL A 198 -18.62 -30.49 20.31
CA VAL A 198 -18.38 -30.10 21.71
C VAL A 198 -19.64 -30.40 22.53
N ALA A 199 -19.46 -31.10 23.66
CA ALA A 199 -20.53 -31.40 24.60
C ALA A 199 -20.96 -30.16 25.41
N GLU A 200 -22.26 -29.95 25.57
CA GLU A 200 -22.82 -28.86 26.39
C GLU A 200 -22.62 -29.07 27.91
N GLY A 201 -22.38 -30.31 28.36
CA GLY A 201 -22.25 -30.69 29.77
C GLY A 201 -20.85 -31.19 30.19
N GLY A 202 -19.83 -31.01 29.36
CA GLY A 202 -18.43 -31.34 29.69
C GLY A 202 -18.02 -32.81 29.52
N TYR A 203 -18.96 -33.76 29.57
CA TYR A 203 -18.67 -35.17 29.25
C TYR A 203 -19.84 -35.90 28.60
N ILE A 204 -19.59 -36.55 27.45
CA ILE A 204 -20.49 -37.52 26.82
C ILE A 204 -19.68 -38.78 26.49
N THR A 205 -20.20 -39.97 26.80
CA THR A 205 -19.54 -41.23 26.46
C THR A 205 -19.55 -41.48 24.95
N GLY A 206 -18.64 -42.34 24.47
CA GLY A 206 -18.68 -42.80 23.09
C GLY A 206 -19.90 -43.69 22.84
N ASP A 207 -20.35 -43.75 21.59
CA ASP A 207 -21.46 -44.56 21.11
C ASP A 207 -22.87 -44.17 21.62
N VAL A 208 -23.06 -42.89 21.96
CA VAL A 208 -24.34 -42.33 22.44
C VAL A 208 -24.99 -41.47 21.37
N GLU A 209 -26.32 -41.49 21.27
CA GLU A 209 -27.08 -40.57 20.42
C GLU A 209 -27.15 -39.16 21.03
N VAL A 210 -26.83 -38.17 20.22
CA VAL A 210 -26.75 -36.77 20.61
C VAL A 210 -27.50 -35.91 19.60
N LYS A 211 -28.11 -34.83 20.08
CA LYS A 211 -28.77 -33.83 19.25
C LYS A 211 -27.90 -32.60 19.11
N VAL A 212 -27.81 -32.09 17.89
CA VAL A 212 -27.12 -30.84 17.61
C VAL A 212 -28.01 -29.67 18.04
N ILE A 213 -27.52 -28.88 18.98
CA ILE A 213 -28.26 -27.74 19.56
C ILE A 213 -27.79 -26.40 19.02
N HIS A 214 -26.54 -26.32 18.55
CA HIS A 214 -25.96 -25.09 18.07
C HIS A 214 -24.84 -25.37 17.06
N VAL A 215 -24.78 -24.56 16.01
CA VAL A 215 -23.72 -24.60 15.00
C VAL A 215 -23.17 -23.19 14.90
N GLU A 216 -21.93 -23.01 15.35
CA GLU A 216 -21.18 -21.78 15.18
C GLU A 216 -20.02 -22.06 14.24
N GLY A 217 -20.34 -22.02 12.94
CA GLY A 217 -19.41 -22.40 11.92
C GLY A 217 -18.94 -23.87 12.04
N THR A 218 -17.68 -24.10 12.45
CA THR A 218 -17.04 -25.43 12.43
C THR A 218 -17.27 -26.12 13.76
N ARG A 219 -17.66 -25.33 14.77
CA ARG A 219 -17.99 -25.76 16.10
C ARG A 219 -19.45 -26.19 16.14
N VAL A 220 -19.66 -27.49 16.25
CA VAL A 220 -20.99 -28.09 16.49
C VAL A 220 -21.11 -28.38 17.98
N VAL A 221 -22.15 -27.86 18.63
CA VAL A 221 -22.44 -28.15 20.03
C VAL A 221 -23.56 -29.18 20.10
N VAL A 222 -23.34 -30.23 20.88
CA VAL A 222 -24.27 -31.35 21.02
C VAL A 222 -24.66 -31.62 22.47
N ARG A 223 -25.89 -32.08 22.64
CA ARG A 223 -26.45 -32.55 23.92
C ARG A 223 -26.84 -34.02 23.79
N PRO A 224 -26.61 -34.87 24.81
CA PRO A 224 -27.16 -36.22 24.81
C PRO A 224 -28.68 -36.17 24.67
N LEU A 225 -29.22 -37.06 23.85
CA LEU A 225 -30.65 -37.37 23.90
C LEU A 225 -30.84 -38.23 25.16
N GLU A 226 -31.40 -37.62 26.22
CA GLU A 226 -31.91 -38.39 27.34
C GLU A 226 -33.10 -39.23 26.83
N GLU A 227 -33.08 -40.55 27.09
CA GLU A 227 -34.31 -41.35 27.07
C GLU A 227 -35.24 -40.92 28.21
#